data_AF-A0A959JCL3-F1
#
_entry.id   AF-A0A959JCL3-F1
#
_cell.length_a   1.000
_cell.length_b   1.000
_cell.length_c   1.000
_cell.angle_alpha   90.00
_cell.angle_beta   90.00
_cell.angle_gamma   90.00
#
_symmetry.space_group_name_H-M   'P 1'
#
loop_
_entity.id
_entity.type
_entity.pdbx_description
1 polymer ?
#
loop_
_entity_poly.entity_id
_entity_poly.type
_entity_poly.pdbx_seq_one_letter_code
_entity_poly.pdbx_strand_id
1 'polypeptide(L)'
;MKMPLQRPLVFFDIESTGLHVLRDRIIQIALIKYLPGQDEPEELMLMINPGVPISEEAMAVHGIMPKDLANKPTFQQVAKTLHEFIGDADLGGFGLMRMDIPMLMEEFARAGYDFPIDKRRIVDVQRIFYRMEPRTLKAAYRFYCEQELEDAHDAMADVRATIDVLQGQIVRYEGEDLITEEGDRVEKPIVPDVQSLHDFTNDARMIDPTQKLKLDHHGVVVFNFGKYQGQPVAQTLYEDQQYYNWILNKEFSTQVKQLVKQLVGDYKKQLR
;
A
#
# COMPACT_ATOMS: atom_id res chain seq x y z
N MET A 1 -7.33 -27.33 8.57
CA MET A 1 -7.74 -25.94 8.93
C MET A 1 -8.77 -25.97 10.08
N LYS A 2 -8.68 -25.12 11.12
CA LYS A 2 -9.70 -25.04 12.21
C LYS A 2 -10.94 -24.22 11.80
N MET A 3 -11.47 -24.45 10.60
CA MET A 3 -12.69 -23.81 10.12
C MET A 3 -13.52 -24.85 9.36
N PRO A 4 -14.76 -25.14 9.77
CA PRO A 4 -15.61 -26.07 9.05
C PRO A 4 -15.99 -25.47 7.70
N LEU A 5 -15.54 -26.10 6.61
CA LEU A 5 -15.82 -25.67 5.24
C LEU A 5 -17.11 -26.31 4.74
N GLN A 6 -17.97 -25.51 4.11
CA GLN A 6 -19.16 -25.99 3.38
C GLN A 6 -18.87 -26.25 1.91
N ARG A 7 -17.83 -25.61 1.37
CA ARG A 7 -17.32 -25.76 0.01
C ARG A 7 -15.80 -25.57 0.02
N PRO A 8 -15.07 -25.98 -1.03
CA PRO A 8 -13.63 -25.78 -1.09
C PRO A 8 -13.24 -24.31 -0.92
N LEU A 9 -12.09 -24.06 -0.30
CA LEU A 9 -11.52 -22.72 -0.15
C LEU A 9 -10.07 -22.76 -0.65
N VAL A 10 -9.78 -21.95 -1.67
CA VAL A 10 -8.45 -21.84 -2.25
C VAL A 10 -7.82 -20.54 -1.79
N PHE A 11 -6.72 -20.64 -1.07
CA PHE A 11 -5.82 -19.52 -0.84
C PHE A 11 -4.85 -19.39 -2.00
N PHE A 12 -4.62 -18.18 -2.50
CA PHE A 12 -3.63 -17.96 -3.55
C PHE A 12 -2.99 -16.58 -3.48
N ASP A 13 -1.84 -16.49 -4.12
CA ASP A 13 -1.02 -15.29 -4.29
C ASP A 13 -0.34 -15.35 -5.66
N ILE A 14 -0.06 -14.19 -6.26
CA ILE A 14 0.57 -14.08 -7.58
C ILE A 14 1.78 -13.15 -7.59
N GLU A 15 2.76 -13.50 -8.42
CA GLU A 15 3.76 -12.55 -8.90
C GLU A 15 3.46 -12.19 -10.35
N SER A 16 3.71 -10.94 -10.73
CA SER A 16 3.32 -10.40 -12.03
C SER A 16 4.40 -9.55 -12.67
N THR A 17 4.25 -9.24 -13.96
CA THR A 17 5.20 -8.41 -14.71
C THR A 17 5.19 -6.93 -14.28
N GLY A 18 4.20 -6.51 -13.50
CA GLY A 18 3.97 -5.13 -13.06
C GLY A 18 2.60 -4.98 -12.40
N LEU A 19 2.23 -3.76 -12.00
CA LEU A 19 1.02 -3.52 -11.19
C LEU A 19 -0.26 -3.23 -12.00
N HIS A 20 -0.20 -3.19 -13.33
CA HIS A 20 -1.35 -2.88 -14.18
C HIS A 20 -2.16 -4.12 -14.53
N VAL A 21 -3.23 -4.37 -13.78
CA VAL A 21 -4.17 -5.50 -13.94
C VAL A 21 -4.49 -5.89 -15.39
N LEU A 22 -4.78 -4.92 -16.26
CA LEU A 22 -5.21 -5.18 -17.63
C LEU A 22 -4.06 -5.47 -18.60
N ARG A 23 -2.85 -5.01 -18.30
CA ARG A 23 -1.70 -5.01 -19.23
C ARG A 23 -0.62 -5.97 -18.84
N ASP A 24 -0.39 -6.14 -17.54
CA ASP A 24 0.61 -7.05 -16.99
C ASP A 24 0.13 -8.50 -17.01
N ARG A 25 1.06 -9.42 -16.76
CA ARG A 25 0.86 -10.88 -16.82
C ARG A 25 1.29 -11.54 -15.53
N ILE A 26 0.64 -12.65 -15.20
CA ILE A 26 1.05 -13.50 -14.07
C ILE A 26 2.30 -14.30 -14.48
N ILE A 27 3.34 -14.27 -13.63
CA ILE A 27 4.60 -14.99 -13.83
C ILE A 27 4.82 -16.10 -12.79
N GLN A 28 4.16 -16.03 -11.65
CA GLN A 28 4.09 -17.09 -10.66
C GLN A 28 2.70 -17.09 -10.02
N ILE A 29 2.18 -18.27 -9.73
CA ILE A 29 0.98 -18.42 -8.91
C ILE A 29 1.18 -19.59 -7.95
N ALA A 30 0.86 -19.36 -6.67
CA ALA A 30 0.85 -20.37 -5.64
C ALA A 30 -0.58 -20.52 -5.11
N LEU A 31 -1.07 -21.76 -4.98
CA LEU A 31 -2.41 -22.08 -4.52
C LEU A 31 -2.37 -23.17 -3.45
N ILE A 32 -3.15 -22.99 -2.39
CA ILE A 32 -3.40 -23.97 -1.33
C ILE A 32 -4.90 -24.14 -1.20
N LYS A 33 -5.41 -25.33 -1.49
CA LYS A 33 -6.83 -25.66 -1.51
C LYS A 33 -7.21 -26.54 -0.34
N TYR A 34 -8.13 -26.06 0.49
CA TYR A 34 -8.76 -26.84 1.54
C TYR A 34 -10.10 -27.39 1.06
N LEU A 35 -10.33 -28.69 1.29
CA LEU A 35 -11.58 -29.37 0.97
C LEU A 35 -12.43 -29.60 2.24
N PRO A 36 -13.78 -29.55 2.15
CA PRO A 36 -14.66 -29.90 3.26
C PRO A 36 -14.37 -31.29 3.83
N GLY A 37 -14.18 -31.37 5.14
CA GLY A 37 -13.97 -32.63 5.85
C GLY A 37 -12.60 -33.28 5.63
N GLN A 38 -11.67 -32.59 4.98
CA GLN A 38 -10.28 -33.04 4.84
C GLN A 38 -9.35 -32.16 5.67
N ASP A 39 -8.40 -32.78 6.36
CA ASP A 39 -7.45 -32.07 7.22
C ASP A 39 -6.30 -31.45 6.41
N GLU A 40 -5.75 -32.22 5.46
CA GLU A 40 -4.62 -31.83 4.61
C GLU A 40 -5.09 -31.08 3.35
N PRO A 41 -4.44 -29.96 3.00
CA PRO A 41 -4.73 -29.23 1.76
C PRO A 41 -4.07 -29.87 0.53
N GLU A 42 -4.57 -29.50 -0.64
CA GLU A 42 -3.90 -29.71 -1.92
C GLU A 42 -3.09 -28.44 -2.27
N GLU A 43 -1.87 -28.61 -2.80
CA GLU A 43 -1.00 -27.48 -3.15
C GLU A 43 -0.63 -27.52 -4.64
N LEU A 44 -0.56 -26.33 -5.25
CA LEU A 44 -0.11 -26.15 -6.63
C LEU A 44 0.68 -24.85 -6.73
N MET A 45 1.90 -24.92 -7.26
CA MET A 45 2.70 -23.73 -7.58
C MET A 45 3.22 -23.84 -9.01
N LEU A 46 3.04 -22.77 -9.79
CA LEU A 46 3.47 -22.70 -11.18
C LEU A 46 4.28 -21.44 -11.43
N MET A 47 5.39 -21.60 -12.17
CA MET A 47 6.04 -20.49 -12.87
C MET A 47 5.48 -20.43 -14.29
N ILE A 48 5.22 -19.22 -14.79
CA ILE A 48 4.51 -18.99 -16.03
C ILE A 48 5.34 -18.06 -16.91
N ASN A 49 5.53 -18.42 -18.18
CA ASN A 49 6.13 -17.53 -19.16
C ASN A 49 5.10 -16.48 -19.60
N PRO A 50 5.32 -15.18 -19.31
CA PRO A 50 4.34 -14.15 -19.58
C PRO A 50 4.27 -13.76 -21.07
N GLY A 51 5.27 -14.13 -21.88
CA GLY A 51 5.38 -13.72 -23.28
C GLY A 51 5.59 -12.21 -23.48
N VAL A 52 5.78 -11.45 -22.41
CA VAL A 52 6.02 -10.00 -22.40
C VAL A 52 7.15 -9.64 -21.44
N PRO A 53 7.79 -8.47 -21.57
CA PRO A 53 8.79 -8.01 -20.61
C PRO A 53 8.26 -7.86 -19.18
N ILE A 54 9.16 -8.04 -18.21
CA ILE A 54 8.92 -7.78 -16.78
C ILE A 54 9.47 -6.38 -16.47
N SER A 55 8.73 -5.56 -15.73
CA SER A 55 9.21 -4.26 -15.27
C SER A 55 10.39 -4.40 -14.30
N GLU A 56 11.28 -3.40 -14.28
CA GLU A 56 12.43 -3.40 -13.37
C GLU A 56 11.98 -3.34 -11.91
N GLU A 57 10.91 -2.61 -11.63
CA GLU A 57 10.31 -2.49 -10.31
C GLU A 57 9.75 -3.83 -9.82
N ALA A 58 9.04 -4.59 -10.67
CA ALA A 58 8.56 -5.92 -10.30
C ALA A 58 9.73 -6.88 -10.03
N MET A 59 10.74 -6.90 -10.92
CA MET A 59 11.95 -7.71 -10.71
C MET A 59 12.67 -7.36 -9.40
N ALA A 60 12.72 -6.09 -9.01
CA ALA A 60 13.33 -5.66 -7.77
C ALA A 60 12.57 -6.15 -6.52
N VAL A 61 11.24 -6.33 -6.64
CA VAL A 61 10.40 -6.82 -5.54
C VAL A 61 10.49 -8.34 -5.39
N HIS A 62 10.17 -9.10 -6.44
CA HIS A 62 10.04 -10.56 -6.34
C HIS A 62 11.29 -11.34 -6.79
N GLY A 63 12.28 -10.68 -7.42
CA GLY A 63 13.55 -11.29 -7.80
C GLY A 63 13.51 -12.31 -8.95
N ILE A 64 12.40 -12.39 -9.71
CA ILE A 64 12.21 -13.36 -10.80
C ILE A 64 12.65 -12.71 -12.10
N MET A 65 13.64 -13.31 -12.76
CA MET A 65 14.21 -12.76 -13.98
C MET A 65 13.61 -13.43 -15.23
N PRO A 66 13.61 -12.76 -16.40
CA PRO A 66 13.08 -13.36 -17.64
C PRO A 66 13.69 -14.72 -17.99
N LYS A 67 14.98 -14.95 -17.66
CA LYS A 67 15.67 -16.22 -17.88
C LYS A 67 15.06 -17.38 -17.08
N ASP A 68 14.45 -17.11 -15.92
CA ASP A 68 13.85 -18.12 -15.05
C ASP A 68 12.51 -18.63 -15.61
N LEU A 69 11.90 -17.83 -16.49
CA LEU A 69 10.59 -18.06 -17.10
C LEU A 69 10.68 -18.57 -18.55
N ALA A 70 11.82 -18.43 -19.21
CA ALA A 70 11.96 -18.69 -20.65
C ALA A 70 11.45 -20.08 -21.10
N ASN A 71 11.69 -21.12 -20.28
CA ASN A 71 11.28 -22.50 -20.55
C ASN A 71 10.00 -22.92 -19.80
N LYS A 72 9.29 -21.98 -19.20
CA LYS A 72 8.04 -22.23 -18.46
C LYS A 72 6.84 -22.18 -19.42
N PRO A 73 5.74 -22.89 -19.11
CA PRO A 73 4.54 -22.81 -19.93
C PRO A 73 3.91 -21.42 -19.87
N THR A 74 3.23 -21.01 -20.94
CA THR A 74 2.44 -19.77 -20.93
C THR A 74 1.15 -19.96 -20.12
N PHE A 75 0.50 -18.85 -19.74
CA PHE A 75 -0.77 -18.94 -19.01
C PHE A 75 -1.80 -19.78 -19.78
N GLN A 76 -1.91 -19.59 -21.11
CA GLN A 76 -2.80 -20.38 -21.98
C GLN A 76 -2.60 -21.90 -21.83
N GLN A 77 -1.35 -22.34 -21.65
CA GLN A 77 -1.01 -23.77 -21.52
C GLN A 77 -1.37 -24.33 -20.14
N VAL A 78 -1.34 -23.51 -19.09
CA VAL A 78 -1.69 -23.94 -17.71
C VAL A 78 -3.11 -23.57 -17.30
N ALA A 79 -3.83 -22.79 -18.10
CA ALA A 79 -5.15 -22.27 -17.77
C ALA A 79 -6.14 -23.39 -17.40
N LYS A 80 -6.14 -24.50 -18.16
CA LYS A 80 -6.97 -25.67 -17.84
C LYS A 80 -6.67 -26.21 -16.44
N THR A 81 -5.39 -26.46 -16.14
CA THR A 81 -4.94 -27.00 -14.85
C THR A 81 -5.34 -26.08 -13.70
N LEU A 82 -5.12 -24.77 -13.83
CA LEU A 82 -5.48 -23.79 -12.80
C LEU A 82 -7.01 -23.72 -12.62
N HIS A 83 -7.77 -23.71 -13.71
CA HIS A 83 -9.23 -23.66 -13.68
C HIS A 83 -9.82 -24.89 -12.99
N GLU A 84 -9.33 -26.09 -13.32
CA GLU A 84 -9.75 -27.35 -12.70
C GLU A 84 -9.32 -27.44 -11.23
N PHE A 85 -8.10 -27.01 -10.91
CA PHE A 85 -7.62 -26.98 -9.53
C PHE A 85 -8.48 -26.06 -8.66
N ILE A 86 -8.76 -24.84 -9.11
CA ILE A 86 -9.60 -23.88 -8.38
C ILE A 86 -11.05 -24.38 -8.32
N GLY A 87 -11.57 -24.94 -9.42
CA GLY A 87 -12.94 -25.46 -9.49
C GLY A 87 -13.96 -24.40 -9.08
N ASP A 88 -14.92 -24.76 -8.23
CA ASP A 88 -15.97 -23.89 -7.67
C ASP A 88 -15.62 -23.31 -6.29
N ALA A 89 -14.35 -23.40 -5.87
CA ALA A 89 -13.91 -22.96 -4.56
C ALA A 89 -14.22 -21.48 -4.26
N ASP A 90 -14.50 -21.20 -2.99
CA ASP A 90 -14.32 -19.85 -2.46
C ASP A 90 -12.83 -19.46 -2.52
N LEU A 91 -12.56 -18.16 -2.52
CA LEU A 91 -11.21 -17.61 -2.68
C LEU A 91 -10.73 -16.97 -1.39
N GLY A 92 -9.47 -17.19 -1.02
CA GLY A 92 -8.80 -16.63 0.14
C GLY A 92 -7.42 -16.08 -0.21
N GLY A 93 -6.95 -15.08 0.55
CA GLY A 93 -5.64 -14.47 0.30
C GLY A 93 -5.51 -13.12 1.00
N PHE A 94 -4.45 -12.37 0.70
CA PHE A 94 -4.16 -11.08 1.36
C PHE A 94 -4.15 -9.95 0.32
N GLY A 95 -5.17 -9.10 0.30
CA GLY A 95 -5.25 -7.99 -0.67
C GLY A 95 -5.80 -8.38 -2.05
N LEU A 96 -6.39 -9.59 -2.17
CA LEU A 96 -6.86 -10.21 -3.42
C LEU A 96 -7.64 -9.30 -4.37
N MET A 97 -8.52 -8.46 -3.82
CA MET A 97 -9.44 -7.66 -4.62
C MET A 97 -8.77 -6.52 -5.38
N ARG A 98 -7.56 -6.13 -4.99
CA ARG A 98 -6.82 -5.03 -5.61
C ARG A 98 -6.08 -5.49 -6.87
N MET A 99 -5.59 -6.73 -6.89
CA MET A 99 -4.65 -7.18 -7.91
C MET A 99 -4.86 -8.64 -8.34
N ASP A 100 -4.78 -9.59 -7.41
CA ASP A 100 -4.71 -11.02 -7.70
C ASP A 100 -5.95 -11.55 -8.44
N ILE A 101 -7.14 -11.30 -7.89
CA ILE A 101 -8.40 -11.73 -8.51
C ILE A 101 -8.57 -11.05 -9.88
N PRO A 102 -8.47 -9.70 -10.00
CA PRO A 102 -8.58 -9.04 -11.30
C PRO A 102 -7.58 -9.56 -12.34
N MET A 103 -6.31 -9.77 -11.98
CA MET A 103 -5.30 -10.29 -12.92
C MET A 103 -5.61 -11.72 -13.34
N LEU A 104 -5.99 -12.58 -12.39
CA LEU A 104 -6.34 -13.97 -12.70
C LEU A 104 -7.58 -14.06 -13.61
N MET A 105 -8.57 -13.20 -13.40
CA MET A 105 -9.74 -13.07 -14.29
C MET A 105 -9.32 -12.68 -15.71
N GLU A 106 -8.46 -11.66 -15.85
CA GLU A 106 -7.98 -11.22 -17.15
C GLU A 106 -7.15 -12.30 -17.86
N GLU A 107 -6.33 -13.05 -17.13
CA GLU A 107 -5.56 -14.15 -17.71
C GLU A 107 -6.46 -15.32 -18.16
N PHE A 108 -7.46 -15.68 -17.36
CA PHE A 108 -8.45 -16.67 -17.80
C PHE A 108 -9.25 -16.19 -19.01
N ALA A 109 -9.66 -14.92 -19.03
CA ALA A 109 -10.37 -14.34 -20.17
C ALA A 109 -9.51 -14.38 -21.45
N ARG A 110 -8.22 -14.01 -21.37
CA ARG A 110 -7.27 -14.15 -22.50
C ARG A 110 -7.11 -15.59 -22.96
N ALA A 111 -7.19 -16.54 -22.03
CA ALA A 111 -7.10 -17.97 -22.31
C ALA A 111 -8.42 -18.62 -22.79
N GLY A 112 -9.53 -17.88 -22.81
CA GLY A 112 -10.84 -18.37 -23.21
C GLY A 112 -11.60 -19.13 -22.12
N TYR A 113 -11.29 -18.89 -20.84
CA TYR A 113 -11.95 -19.49 -19.69
C TYR A 113 -12.80 -18.46 -18.94
N ASP A 114 -14.03 -18.86 -18.58
CA ASP A 114 -14.88 -18.08 -17.68
C ASP A 114 -14.45 -18.31 -16.22
N PHE A 115 -14.31 -17.22 -15.47
CA PHE A 115 -14.01 -17.23 -14.04
C PHE A 115 -15.01 -16.37 -13.26
N PRO A 116 -16.22 -16.88 -12.98
CA PRO A 116 -17.31 -16.09 -12.39
C PRO A 116 -17.05 -15.82 -10.90
N ILE A 117 -16.72 -14.58 -10.56
CA ILE A 117 -16.46 -14.14 -9.19
C ILE A 117 -17.74 -13.95 -8.38
N ASP A 118 -18.85 -13.58 -9.03
CA ASP A 118 -20.16 -13.36 -8.42
C ASP A 118 -20.72 -14.61 -7.71
N LYS A 119 -20.21 -15.79 -8.06
CA LYS A 119 -20.61 -17.08 -7.48
C LYS A 119 -19.72 -17.53 -6.31
N ARG A 120 -18.66 -16.79 -6.00
CA ARG A 120 -17.66 -17.15 -4.98
C ARG A 120 -17.72 -16.20 -3.80
N ARG A 121 -17.48 -16.71 -2.60
CA ARG A 121 -17.14 -15.88 -1.44
C ARG A 121 -15.65 -15.59 -1.50
N ILE A 122 -15.28 -14.40 -1.05
CA ILE A 122 -13.90 -13.93 -1.01
C ILE A 122 -13.54 -13.63 0.44
N VAL A 123 -12.55 -14.35 0.96
CA VAL A 123 -11.97 -14.18 2.28
C VAL A 123 -10.65 -13.43 2.14
N ASP A 124 -10.74 -12.11 2.11
CA ASP A 124 -9.56 -11.23 2.04
C ASP A 124 -9.05 -10.95 3.47
N VAL A 125 -7.94 -11.56 3.82
CA VAL A 125 -7.34 -11.50 5.16
C VAL A 125 -6.87 -10.09 5.50
N GLN A 126 -6.43 -9.29 4.51
CA GLN A 126 -6.04 -7.89 4.72
C GLN A 126 -7.24 -7.06 5.21
N ARG A 127 -8.42 -7.30 4.62
CA ARG A 127 -9.65 -6.60 5.04
C ARG A 127 -10.08 -6.98 6.45
N ILE A 128 -9.85 -8.22 6.87
CA ILE A 128 -10.08 -8.64 8.26
C ILE A 128 -9.11 -7.89 9.18
N PHE A 129 -7.81 -7.92 8.87
CA PHE A 129 -6.77 -7.23 9.64
C PHE A 129 -7.10 -5.74 9.84
N TYR A 130 -7.38 -4.99 8.77
CA TYR A 130 -7.68 -3.56 8.88
C TYR A 130 -8.98 -3.23 9.63
N ARG A 131 -9.97 -4.12 9.61
CA ARG A 131 -11.23 -3.93 10.36
C ARG A 131 -11.08 -4.26 11.84
N MET A 132 -10.30 -5.28 12.16
CA MET A 132 -10.08 -5.72 13.54
C MET A 132 -9.02 -4.87 14.25
N GLU A 133 -8.08 -4.31 13.48
CA GLU A 133 -6.99 -3.46 13.96
C GLU A 133 -7.12 -2.01 13.42
N PRO A 134 -8.14 -1.24 13.84
CA PRO A 134 -8.36 0.11 13.34
C PRO A 134 -7.28 1.09 13.85
N ARG A 135 -6.96 2.10 13.04
CA ARG A 135 -5.90 3.09 13.34
C ARG A 135 -6.55 4.37 13.90
N THR A 136 -7.12 4.23 15.10
CA THR A 136 -7.86 5.28 15.79
C THR A 136 -7.30 5.50 17.19
N LEU A 137 -7.53 6.68 17.79
CA LEU A 137 -7.10 6.96 19.17
C LEU A 137 -7.66 5.93 20.15
N LYS A 138 -8.94 5.58 20.05
CA LYS A 138 -9.58 4.55 20.88
C LYS A 138 -8.84 3.21 20.79
N ALA A 139 -8.48 2.78 19.59
CA ALA A 139 -7.77 1.53 19.38
C ALA A 139 -6.33 1.58 19.91
N ALA A 140 -5.63 2.71 19.73
CA ALA A 140 -4.31 2.93 20.29
C ALA A 140 -4.35 2.94 21.83
N TYR A 141 -5.32 3.62 22.43
CA TYR A 141 -5.51 3.67 23.87
C TYR A 141 -5.75 2.27 24.45
N ARG A 142 -6.62 1.48 23.80
CA ARG A 142 -6.82 0.07 24.19
C ARG A 142 -5.55 -0.77 24.05
N PHE A 143 -4.77 -0.56 22.99
CA PHE A 143 -3.59 -1.35 22.70
C PHE A 143 -2.40 -1.02 23.62
N TYR A 144 -2.14 0.25 23.88
CA TYR A 144 -0.98 0.70 24.66
C TYR A 144 -1.28 0.89 26.15
N CYS A 145 -2.53 1.15 26.52
CA CYS A 145 -2.93 1.46 27.89
C CYS A 145 -3.85 0.39 28.50
N GLU A 146 -4.28 -0.62 27.73
CA GLU A 146 -5.21 -1.68 28.16
C GLU A 146 -6.54 -1.13 28.74
N GLN A 147 -6.99 0.03 28.23
CA GLN A 147 -8.18 0.74 28.71
C GLN A 147 -9.13 1.09 27.56
N GLU A 148 -10.41 1.26 27.88
CA GLU A 148 -11.40 1.77 26.94
C GLU A 148 -11.52 3.29 27.09
N LEU A 149 -11.54 4.00 25.95
CA LEU A 149 -11.76 5.44 25.94
C LEU A 149 -13.26 5.74 26.09
N GLU A 150 -13.67 6.17 27.27
CA GLU A 150 -14.99 6.75 27.57
C GLU A 150 -15.02 8.23 27.10
N ASP A 151 -16.21 8.76 26.77
CA ASP A 151 -16.41 10.15 26.31
C ASP A 151 -15.55 10.60 25.10
N ALA A 152 -15.26 9.68 24.17
CA ALA A 152 -14.58 10.00 22.92
C ALA A 152 -15.25 11.19 22.21
N HIS A 153 -14.42 12.10 21.66
CA HIS A 153 -14.81 13.39 21.06
C HIS A 153 -15.03 14.56 22.04
N ASP A 154 -14.74 14.40 23.33
CA ASP A 154 -14.34 15.54 24.18
C ASP A 154 -12.84 15.85 23.96
N ALA A 155 -12.53 17.11 23.63
CA ALA A 155 -11.17 17.49 23.27
C ALA A 155 -10.15 17.28 24.40
N MET A 156 -10.56 17.47 25.66
CA MET A 156 -9.66 17.29 26.80
C MET A 156 -9.46 15.81 27.12
N ALA A 157 -10.52 14.99 27.03
CA ALA A 157 -10.42 13.54 27.15
C ALA A 157 -9.49 12.95 26.08
N ASP A 158 -9.64 13.36 24.82
CA ASP A 158 -8.81 12.91 23.71
C ASP A 158 -7.33 13.30 23.90
N VAL A 159 -7.05 14.52 24.39
CA VAL A 159 -5.67 14.95 24.69
C VAL A 159 -5.05 14.11 25.82
N ARG A 160 -5.80 13.83 26.89
CA ARG A 160 -5.30 12.98 27.99
C ARG A 160 -5.01 11.57 27.51
N ALA A 161 -5.94 10.97 26.77
CA ALA A 161 -5.74 9.65 26.19
C ALA A 161 -4.54 9.62 25.23
N THR A 162 -4.30 10.70 24.48
CA THR A 162 -3.14 10.82 23.59
C THR A 162 -1.82 10.85 24.38
N ILE A 163 -1.78 11.56 25.52
CA ILE A 163 -0.60 11.58 26.41
C ILE A 163 -0.31 10.18 26.93
N ASP A 164 -1.34 9.48 27.41
CA ASP A 164 -1.20 8.11 27.93
C ASP A 164 -0.74 7.14 26.82
N VAL A 165 -1.28 7.27 25.60
CA VAL A 165 -0.82 6.51 24.43
C VAL A 165 0.66 6.76 24.16
N LEU A 166 1.11 8.03 24.16
CA LEU A 166 2.52 8.35 23.93
C LEU A 166 3.42 7.72 25.01
N GLN A 167 3.01 7.76 26.28
CA GLN A 167 3.73 7.10 27.36
C GLN A 167 3.80 5.58 27.16
N GLY A 168 2.67 4.96 26.78
CA GLY A 168 2.61 3.54 26.47
C GLY A 168 3.48 3.17 25.26
N GLN A 169 3.54 4.00 24.23
CA GLN A 169 4.43 3.82 23.07
C GLN A 169 5.91 3.87 23.48
N ILE A 170 6.31 4.87 24.28
CA ILE A 170 7.69 5.01 24.77
C ILE A 170 8.10 3.74 25.53
N VAL A 171 7.25 3.23 26.42
CA VAL A 171 7.53 2.00 27.18
C VAL A 171 7.54 0.78 26.26
N ARG A 172 6.56 0.65 25.38
CA ARG A 172 6.37 -0.52 24.52
C ARG A 172 7.50 -0.72 23.50
N TYR A 173 8.12 0.38 23.06
CA TYR A 173 9.16 0.40 22.04
C TYR A 173 10.54 0.76 22.60
N GLU A 174 10.71 0.79 23.93
CA GLU A 174 12.01 1.01 24.55
C GLU A 174 12.99 -0.08 24.12
N GLY A 175 14.08 0.32 23.45
CA GLY A 175 15.11 -0.62 23.00
C GLY A 175 14.75 -1.42 21.75
N GLU A 176 13.55 -1.24 21.18
CA GLU A 176 13.11 -1.93 19.96
C GLU A 176 13.62 -1.20 18.71
N ASP A 177 14.11 -1.96 17.73
CA ASP A 177 14.47 -1.42 16.43
C ASP A 177 13.29 -1.38 15.49
N LEU A 178 13.26 -0.40 14.59
CA LEU A 178 12.35 -0.41 13.45
C LEU A 178 13.05 -1.10 12.28
N ILE A 179 12.42 -2.14 11.75
CA ILE A 179 12.75 -2.69 10.44
C ILE A 179 11.71 -2.19 9.46
N THR A 180 12.15 -1.45 8.44
CA THR A 180 11.29 -0.93 7.38
C THR A 180 10.80 -2.05 6.44
N GLU A 181 9.83 -1.76 5.58
CA GLU A 181 9.34 -2.74 4.59
C GLU A 181 10.45 -3.16 3.62
N GLU A 182 11.40 -2.26 3.36
CA GLU A 182 12.59 -2.48 2.53
C GLU A 182 13.70 -3.26 3.26
N GLY A 183 13.52 -3.54 4.56
CA GLY A 183 14.48 -4.27 5.39
C GLY A 183 15.57 -3.40 6.03
N ASP A 184 15.54 -2.09 5.83
CA ASP A 184 16.46 -1.16 6.50
C ASP A 184 16.16 -1.11 8.00
N ARG A 185 17.23 -1.11 8.81
CA ARG A 185 17.16 -1.04 10.27
C ARG A 185 17.40 0.38 10.76
N VAL A 186 16.44 0.91 11.51
CA VAL A 186 16.61 2.11 12.33
C VAL A 186 16.74 1.66 13.77
N GLU A 187 17.93 1.87 14.35
CA GLU A 187 18.20 1.43 15.72
C GLU A 187 17.45 2.30 16.72
N LYS A 188 16.63 1.67 17.58
CA LYS A 188 15.97 2.27 18.75
C LYS A 188 15.37 3.67 18.50
N PRO A 189 14.48 3.83 17.50
CA PRO A 189 14.05 5.16 17.08
C PRO A 189 13.16 5.89 18.09
N ILE A 190 12.51 5.16 19.01
CA ILE A 190 11.64 5.74 20.02
C ILE A 190 12.46 6.09 21.27
N VAL A 191 12.97 7.32 21.30
CA VAL A 191 13.71 7.88 22.43
C VAL A 191 12.79 8.85 23.19
N PRO A 192 12.73 8.83 24.54
CA PRO A 192 11.89 9.74 25.34
C PRO A 192 12.46 11.17 25.40
N ASP A 193 12.70 11.74 24.22
CA ASP A 193 13.18 13.09 23.98
C ASP A 193 12.34 13.72 22.87
N VAL A 194 11.90 14.97 23.10
CA VAL A 194 10.95 15.64 22.19
C VAL A 194 11.55 15.84 20.80
N GLN A 195 12.85 16.16 20.69
CA GLN A 195 13.48 16.34 19.38
C GLN A 195 13.57 15.02 18.63
N SER A 196 13.96 13.95 19.31
CA SER A 196 14.06 12.62 18.70
C SER A 196 12.71 12.09 18.22
N LEU A 197 11.65 12.25 19.02
CA LEU A 197 10.27 11.91 18.63
C LEU A 197 9.76 12.79 17.49
N HIS A 198 10.11 14.08 17.47
CA HIS A 198 9.79 14.99 16.38
C HIS A 198 10.43 14.50 15.07
N ASP A 199 11.73 14.20 15.09
CA ASP A 199 12.47 13.74 13.91
C ASP A 199 11.92 12.41 13.38
N PHE A 200 11.52 11.49 14.27
CA PHE A 200 10.92 10.22 13.88
C PHE A 200 9.52 10.35 13.27
N THR A 201 8.71 11.29 13.75
CA THR A 201 7.31 11.45 13.32
C THR A 201 7.11 12.36 12.12
N ASN A 202 8.15 13.06 11.66
CA ASN A 202 8.07 14.01 10.57
C ASN A 202 8.97 13.58 9.40
N ASP A 203 8.43 13.61 8.18
CA ASP A 203 9.29 13.60 6.98
C ASP A 203 9.90 15.00 6.86
N ALA A 204 11.21 15.11 7.10
CA ALA A 204 11.97 16.36 7.02
C ALA A 204 11.83 17.08 5.67
N ARG A 205 11.34 16.41 4.63
CA ARG A 205 11.09 17.02 3.32
C ARG A 205 9.76 17.75 3.24
N MET A 206 8.79 17.49 4.11
CA MET A 206 7.52 18.22 4.11
C MET A 206 7.73 19.65 4.65
N ILE A 207 7.36 20.65 3.87
CA ILE A 207 7.60 22.06 4.22
C ILE A 207 6.32 22.81 4.61
N ASP A 208 5.17 22.11 4.61
CA ASP A 208 3.92 22.60 5.17
C ASP A 208 3.14 21.50 5.92
N PRO A 209 2.42 21.82 7.02
CA PRO A 209 1.66 20.85 7.81
C PRO A 209 0.49 20.20 7.06
N THR A 210 0.02 20.80 5.96
CA THR A 210 -1.04 20.22 5.11
C THR A 210 -0.49 19.29 4.02
N GLN A 211 0.83 19.04 4.04
CA GLN A 211 1.59 18.14 3.19
C GLN A 211 1.36 18.35 1.69
N LYS A 212 1.19 19.62 1.28
CA LYS A 212 0.98 19.98 -0.14
C LYS A 212 2.29 20.20 -0.87
N LEU A 213 3.34 20.60 -0.18
CA LEU A 213 4.64 20.92 -0.73
C LEU A 213 5.72 20.15 0.03
N LYS A 214 6.75 19.72 -0.72
CA LYS A 214 7.92 19.04 -0.15
C LYS A 214 9.20 19.40 -0.89
N LEU A 215 10.34 19.09 -0.31
CA LEU A 215 11.64 19.12 -0.98
C LEU A 215 11.86 17.81 -1.75
N ASP A 216 12.35 17.91 -2.98
CA ASP A 216 12.90 16.77 -3.72
C ASP A 216 14.35 16.48 -3.29
N HIS A 217 14.95 15.46 -3.91
CA HIS A 217 16.34 15.04 -3.63
C HIS A 217 17.40 16.10 -3.98
N HIS A 218 17.03 17.12 -4.75
CA HIS A 218 17.90 18.24 -5.12
C HIS A 218 17.63 19.50 -4.27
N GLY A 219 16.77 19.40 -3.25
CA GLY A 219 16.40 20.52 -2.40
C GLY A 219 15.44 21.51 -3.08
N VAL A 220 14.80 21.12 -4.19
CA VAL A 220 13.81 21.95 -4.87
C VAL A 220 12.43 21.71 -4.26
N VAL A 221 11.69 22.79 -4.04
CA VAL A 221 10.30 22.69 -3.58
C VAL A 221 9.41 22.17 -4.72
N VAL A 222 8.83 21.00 -4.52
CA VAL A 222 7.93 20.32 -5.46
C VAL A 222 6.53 20.10 -4.88
N PHE A 223 5.55 19.91 -5.76
CA PHE A 223 4.20 19.55 -5.33
C PHE A 223 4.15 18.11 -4.78
N ASN A 224 3.37 17.91 -3.72
CA ASN A 224 3.03 16.59 -3.20
C ASN A 224 1.54 16.24 -3.46
N PHE A 225 0.90 16.93 -4.40
CA PHE A 225 -0.50 16.71 -4.76
C PHE A 225 -0.82 17.12 -6.20
N GLY A 226 -1.98 16.67 -6.68
CA GLY A 226 -2.58 17.15 -7.94
C GLY A 226 -1.82 16.71 -9.19
N LYS A 227 -2.24 17.24 -10.34
CA LYS A 227 -1.68 16.87 -11.66
C LYS A 227 -0.19 17.21 -11.84
N TYR A 228 0.36 18.07 -10.99
CA TYR A 228 1.76 18.50 -11.01
C TYR A 228 2.59 17.88 -9.89
N GLN A 229 2.11 16.83 -9.22
CA GLN A 229 2.86 16.13 -8.18
C GLN A 229 4.28 15.76 -8.67
N GLY A 230 5.29 16.08 -7.86
CA GLY A 230 6.71 15.91 -8.15
C GLY A 230 7.34 17.04 -8.97
N GLN A 231 6.58 17.98 -9.51
CA GLN A 231 7.12 19.07 -10.32
C GLN A 231 7.52 20.31 -9.47
N PRO A 232 8.55 21.08 -9.89
CA PRO A 232 9.00 22.30 -9.20
C PRO A 232 7.92 23.37 -9.08
N VAL A 233 7.52 23.71 -7.85
CA VAL A 233 6.41 24.63 -7.56
C VAL A 233 6.63 26.01 -8.18
N ALA A 234 7.83 26.57 -8.00
CA ALA A 234 8.15 27.92 -8.43
C ALA A 234 8.02 28.09 -9.95
N GLN A 235 8.63 27.19 -10.72
CA GLN A 235 8.59 27.20 -12.19
C GLN A 235 7.18 26.90 -12.69
N THR A 236 6.56 25.81 -12.22
CA THR A 236 5.23 25.39 -12.70
C THR A 236 4.18 26.48 -12.48
N LEU A 237 4.22 27.20 -11.35
CA LEU A 237 3.28 28.28 -11.06
C LEU A 237 3.63 29.61 -11.74
N TYR A 238 4.88 29.79 -12.14
CA TYR A 238 5.25 30.89 -13.01
C TYR A 238 4.69 30.68 -14.43
N GLU A 239 4.76 29.45 -14.95
CA GLU A 239 4.27 29.08 -16.28
C GLU A 239 2.73 28.94 -16.33
N ASP A 240 2.12 28.21 -15.39
CA ASP A 240 0.67 28.03 -15.28
C ASP A 240 0.06 29.00 -14.26
N GLN A 241 -0.17 30.25 -14.70
CA GLN A 241 -0.82 31.27 -13.88
C GLN A 241 -2.27 30.91 -13.51
N GLN A 242 -2.95 30.07 -14.28
CA GLN A 242 -4.30 29.62 -13.94
C GLN A 242 -4.26 28.71 -12.72
N TYR A 243 -3.30 27.77 -12.66
CA TYR A 243 -3.12 26.90 -11.51
C TYR A 243 -2.63 27.66 -10.26
N TYR A 244 -1.74 28.65 -10.43
CA TYR A 244 -1.35 29.57 -9.36
C TYR A 244 -2.56 30.29 -8.75
N ASN A 245 -3.39 30.91 -9.59
CA ASN A 245 -4.60 31.59 -9.14
C ASN A 245 -5.61 30.62 -8.51
N TRP A 246 -5.72 29.39 -9.02
CA TRP A 246 -6.55 28.37 -8.42
C TRP A 246 -6.09 28.03 -7.00
N ILE A 247 -4.80 27.82 -6.74
CA ILE A 247 -4.26 27.58 -5.39
C ILE A 247 -4.60 28.75 -4.44
N LEU A 248 -4.44 29.99 -4.91
CA LEU A 248 -4.70 31.16 -4.07
C LEU A 248 -6.19 31.34 -3.70
N ASN A 249 -7.09 30.95 -4.59
CA ASN A 249 -8.53 31.16 -4.44
C ASN A 249 -9.29 29.96 -3.88
N LYS A 250 -8.69 28.76 -3.87
CA LYS A 250 -9.28 27.55 -3.30
C LYS A 250 -8.90 27.33 -1.84
N GLU A 251 -9.44 26.25 -1.27
CA GLU A 251 -9.25 25.82 0.12
C GLU A 251 -7.85 25.23 0.34
N PHE A 252 -6.84 26.11 0.30
CA PHE A 252 -5.49 25.85 0.74
C PHE A 252 -5.20 26.62 2.03
N SER A 253 -4.32 26.08 2.86
CA SER A 253 -3.88 26.77 4.08
C SER A 253 -3.23 28.12 3.73
N THR A 254 -3.35 29.09 4.64
CA THR A 254 -2.71 30.41 4.48
C THR A 254 -1.20 30.26 4.29
N GLN A 255 -0.56 29.31 4.97
CA GLN A 255 0.86 29.02 4.84
C GLN A 255 1.22 28.55 3.42
N VAL A 256 0.49 27.59 2.84
CA VAL A 256 0.75 27.15 1.46
C VAL A 256 0.59 28.32 0.49
N LYS A 257 -0.44 29.14 0.66
CA LYS A 257 -0.66 30.33 -0.18
C LYS A 257 0.48 31.35 -0.05
N GLN A 258 1.00 31.58 1.15
CA GLN A 258 2.13 32.48 1.38
C GLN A 258 3.42 31.94 0.77
N LEU A 259 3.70 30.65 0.98
CA LEU A 259 4.90 29.98 0.47
C LEU A 259 4.92 29.96 -1.06
N VAL A 260 3.80 29.63 -1.70
CA VAL A 260 3.64 29.70 -3.15
C VAL A 260 3.87 31.12 -3.70
N LYS A 261 3.32 32.15 -3.04
CA LYS A 261 3.57 33.56 -3.43
C LYS A 261 5.06 33.90 -3.36
N GLN A 262 5.73 33.51 -2.28
CA GLN A 262 7.15 33.75 -2.09
C GLN A 262 7.98 33.05 -3.17
N LEU A 263 7.77 31.74 -3.37
CA LEU A 263 8.49 30.94 -4.36
C LEU A 263 8.38 31.49 -5.77
N VAL A 264 7.17 31.85 -6.21
CA VAL A 264 6.95 32.45 -7.54
C VAL A 264 7.59 33.85 -7.62
N GLY A 265 7.51 34.62 -6.54
CA GLY A 265 8.14 35.95 -6.46
C GLY A 265 9.65 35.89 -6.57
N ASP A 266 10.30 34.94 -5.89
CA ASP A 266 11.75 34.77 -5.92
C ASP A 266 12.23 34.20 -7.26
N TYR A 267 11.50 33.25 -7.83
CA TYR A 267 11.76 32.74 -9.18
C TYR A 267 11.69 33.83 -10.25
N LYS A 268 10.70 34.72 -10.18
CA LYS A 268 10.60 35.90 -11.05
C LYS A 268 11.81 36.82 -10.98
N LYS A 269 12.46 36.92 -9.83
CA LYS A 269 13.69 37.74 -9.66
C LYS A 269 14.90 37.05 -10.27
N GLN A 270 14.99 35.72 -10.20
CA GLN A 270 16.10 34.95 -10.77
C GLN A 270 16.11 34.95 -12.30
N LEU A 271 14.94 35.15 -12.94
CA LEU A 271 14.80 35.25 -14.40
C LEU A 271 15.11 36.65 -14.97
N ARG A 272 15.41 37.64 -14.12
CA ARG A 272 15.76 39.02 -14.51
C ARG A 272 17.26 39.24 -14.42
#